data_AF-X1M8H1-F1
#
_entry.id   AF-X1M8H1-F1
#
_cell.length_a   1.000
_cell.length_b   1.000
_cell.length_c   1.000
_cell.angle_alpha   90.00
_cell.angle_beta   90.00
_cell.angle_gamma   90.00
#
_symmetry.space_group_name_H-M   'P 1'
#
loop_
_entity.id
_entity.type
_entity.pdbx_description
1 polymer ?
#
loop_
_entity_poly.entity_id
_entity_poly.type
_entity_poly.pdbx_seq_one_letter_code
_entity_poly.pdbx_strand_id
1 'polypeptide(L)'
;MTEFLRFTVDTDEVLLMVSGEILQCKIYQAGGAEIARSSRGLITSLAKRQVLPEEIVPFEYPYDIAWKDQLSIKLADSLQVLLPSDKRGVLFEPGSSLIFNILSESVIPATPYADTRFSYHTYLFNGDYARYTELRAKDSLRPPVKIEDTFQEVEEVK
;
A
#
# COMPACT_ATOMS: atom_id res chain seq x y z
N MET A 1 -7.64 17.45 5.32
CA MET A 1 -7.12 16.09 5.16
C MET A 1 -6.29 15.78 6.39
N THR A 2 -6.58 14.70 7.09
CA THR A 2 -5.84 14.27 8.30
C THR A 2 -5.20 12.93 8.01
N GLU A 3 -3.88 12.86 8.22
CA GLU A 3 -3.15 11.59 8.18
C GLU A 3 -3.77 10.66 9.22
N PHE A 4 -4.15 9.46 8.80
CA PHE A 4 -4.67 8.45 9.72
C PHE A 4 -3.57 7.51 10.19
N LEU A 5 -2.76 7.02 9.26
CA LEU A 5 -1.69 6.08 9.54
C LEU A 5 -0.48 6.35 8.64
N ARG A 6 0.72 6.32 9.22
CA ARG A 6 1.98 6.52 8.50
C ARG A 6 2.92 5.36 8.81
N PHE A 7 3.46 4.76 7.76
CA PHE A 7 4.54 3.78 7.82
C PHE A 7 5.76 4.41 7.18
N THR A 8 6.82 4.60 7.97
CA THR A 8 8.11 5.06 7.46
C THR A 8 8.97 3.83 7.20
N VAL A 9 9.58 3.77 6.02
CA VAL A 9 10.47 2.66 5.65
C VAL A 9 11.78 2.80 6.43
N ASP A 10 12.15 1.71 7.12
CA ASP A 10 13.37 1.63 7.91
C ASP A 10 14.64 1.76 7.04
N THR A 11 15.79 1.98 7.69
CA THR A 11 17.02 2.40 7.00
C THR A 11 17.57 1.39 5.98
N ASP A 12 17.26 0.10 6.15
CA ASP A 12 17.86 -0.99 5.37
C ASP A 12 16.82 -1.77 4.55
N GLU A 13 15.58 -1.26 4.49
CA GLU A 13 14.47 -1.91 3.81
C GLU A 13 14.02 -1.15 2.57
N VAL A 14 13.40 -1.88 1.64
CA VAL A 14 12.66 -1.30 0.51
C VAL A 14 11.30 -1.94 0.47
N LEU A 15 10.27 -1.10 0.43
CA LEU A 15 8.89 -1.53 0.33
C LEU A 15 8.39 -1.30 -1.09
N LEU A 16 7.70 -2.29 -1.63
CA LEU A 16 7.02 -2.22 -2.92
C LEU A 16 5.52 -2.42 -2.73
N MET A 17 4.77 -1.38 -3.08
CA MET A 17 3.34 -1.46 -3.29
C MET A 17 3.08 -1.89 -4.73
N VAL A 18 2.21 -2.87 -4.94
CA VAL A 18 1.78 -3.30 -6.27
C VAL A 18 0.26 -3.17 -6.40
N SER A 19 -0.20 -3.08 -7.65
CA SER A 19 -1.63 -3.01 -7.93
C SER A 19 -2.32 -4.35 -7.60
N GLY A 20 -3.53 -4.30 -7.06
CA GLY A 20 -4.32 -5.50 -6.74
C GLY A 20 -4.15 -6.00 -5.31
N GLU A 21 -3.30 -5.37 -4.50
CA GLU A 21 -3.13 -5.76 -3.10
C GLU A 21 -4.35 -5.40 -2.25
N ILE A 22 -4.66 -6.27 -1.29
CA ILE A 22 -5.88 -6.17 -0.48
C ILE A 22 -5.67 -5.18 0.66
N LEU A 23 -6.58 -4.22 0.78
CA LEU A 23 -6.68 -3.32 1.93
C LEU A 23 -7.88 -3.72 2.80
N GLN A 24 -7.60 -3.99 4.06
CA GLN A 24 -8.60 -4.31 5.06
C GLN A 24 -8.60 -3.24 6.13
N CYS A 25 -9.77 -2.70 6.44
CA CYS A 25 -9.87 -1.76 7.54
C CYS A 25 -11.25 -1.72 8.19
N LYS A 26 -11.24 -1.39 9.47
CA LYS A 26 -12.36 -0.91 10.26
C LYS A 26 -11.87 0.23 11.14
N ILE A 27 -12.51 1.39 11.03
CA ILE A 27 -11.99 2.62 11.60
C ILE A 27 -13.08 3.26 12.45
N TYR A 28 -12.75 3.56 13.69
CA TYR A 28 -13.66 4.14 14.66
C TYR A 28 -13.17 5.52 15.09
N GLN A 29 -14.10 6.28 15.64
CA GLN A 29 -13.86 7.56 16.28
C GLN A 29 -13.50 7.34 17.75
N ALA A 30 -12.97 8.36 18.42
CA ALA A 30 -12.62 8.27 19.84
C ALA A 30 -13.83 7.92 20.74
N GLY A 31 -15.05 8.31 20.32
CA GLY A 31 -16.30 7.97 21.01
C GLY A 31 -16.84 6.57 20.72
N GLY A 32 -16.14 5.77 19.91
CA GLY A 32 -16.48 4.38 19.59
C GLY A 32 -17.48 4.16 18.45
N ALA A 33 -17.99 5.24 17.84
CA ALA A 33 -18.76 5.13 16.60
C ALA A 33 -17.82 4.85 15.41
N GLU A 34 -18.24 4.00 14.48
CA GLU A 34 -17.54 3.82 13.20
C GLU A 34 -17.52 5.16 12.42
N ILE A 35 -16.48 5.40 11.63
CA ILE A 35 -16.42 6.60 10.77
C ILE A 35 -17.57 6.59 9.75
N ALA A 36 -17.92 7.76 9.22
CA ALA A 36 -19.07 7.88 8.31
C ALA A 36 -18.96 6.92 7.11
N ARG A 37 -20.08 6.30 6.71
CA ARG A 37 -20.16 5.42 5.53
C ARG A 37 -19.68 6.09 4.23
N SER A 38 -19.83 7.41 4.11
CA SER A 38 -19.35 8.20 2.98
C SER A 38 -17.85 8.51 3.02
N SER A 39 -17.13 8.08 4.07
CA SER A 39 -15.69 8.33 4.18
C SER A 39 -14.93 7.65 3.05
N ARG A 40 -13.91 8.32 2.55
CA ARG A 40 -13.03 7.81 1.50
C ARG A 40 -11.60 7.70 1.98
N GLY A 41 -10.85 6.82 1.37
CA GLY A 41 -9.44 6.63 1.62
C GLY A 41 -8.57 7.27 0.54
N LEU A 42 -7.37 7.70 0.91
CA LEU A 42 -6.34 8.13 -0.02
C LEU A 42 -4.97 7.66 0.46
N ILE A 43 -4.27 6.91 -0.39
CA ILE A 43 -2.88 6.52 -0.17
C ILE A 43 -1.97 7.57 -0.81
N THR A 44 -0.97 7.99 -0.05
CA THR A 44 0.04 8.97 -0.46
C THR A 44 1.44 8.47 -0.13
N SER A 45 2.44 8.92 -0.90
CA SER A 45 3.86 8.77 -0.56
C SER A 45 4.44 10.08 -0.07
N LEU A 46 5.38 10.01 0.86
CA LEU A 46 6.22 11.15 1.24
C LEU A 46 7.67 10.75 1.08
N ALA A 47 8.37 11.34 0.11
CA ALA A 47 9.78 11.05 -0.10
C ALA A 47 10.65 11.67 1.01
N LYS A 48 11.84 11.08 1.21
CA LYS A 48 12.81 11.56 2.21
C LYS A 48 13.13 13.04 1.97
N ARG A 49 13.07 13.85 3.03
CA ARG A 49 13.31 15.32 3.01
C ARG A 49 12.30 16.14 2.21
N GLN A 50 11.19 15.55 1.76
CA GLN A 50 10.08 16.33 1.22
C GLN A 50 9.11 16.74 2.33
N VAL A 51 8.37 17.81 2.06
CA VAL A 51 7.37 18.38 2.98
C VAL A 51 5.96 18.01 2.56
N LEU A 52 5.72 17.91 1.25
CA LEU A 52 4.40 17.62 0.70
C LEU A 52 4.33 16.17 0.22
N PRO A 53 3.30 15.41 0.64
CA PRO A 53 3.07 14.07 0.12
C PRO A 53 2.52 14.11 -1.31
N GLU A 54 2.88 13.10 -2.10
CA GLU A 54 2.34 12.84 -3.44
C GLU A 54 1.17 11.86 -3.35
N GLU A 55 0.09 12.12 -4.07
CA GLU A 55 -1.05 11.21 -4.17
C GLU A 55 -0.71 9.99 -5.01
N ILE A 56 -1.01 8.80 -4.48
CA ILE A 56 -0.83 7.55 -5.22
C ILE A 56 -2.17 7.09 -5.77
N VAL A 57 -3.14 6.82 -4.88
CA VAL A 57 -4.39 6.17 -5.27
C VAL A 57 -5.48 6.36 -4.20
N PRO A 58 -6.71 6.69 -4.59
CA PRO A 58 -7.86 6.65 -3.68
C PRO A 58 -8.30 5.20 -3.41
N PHE A 59 -8.90 4.94 -2.26
CA PHE A 59 -9.54 3.66 -1.95
C PHE A 59 -10.91 3.85 -1.31
N GLU A 60 -11.80 2.89 -1.52
CA GLU A 60 -13.13 2.91 -0.91
C GLU A 60 -13.08 2.28 0.48
N TYR A 61 -13.75 2.91 1.46
CA TYR A 61 -13.81 2.39 2.82
C TYR A 61 -14.88 1.30 2.93
N PRO A 62 -14.54 0.07 3.39
CA PRO A 62 -15.48 -1.04 3.46
C PRO A 62 -16.40 -0.97 4.70
N TYR A 63 -17.24 0.08 4.78
CA TYR A 63 -18.18 0.30 5.89
C TYR A 63 -19.15 -0.88 6.06
N ASP A 64 -19.72 -1.37 4.96
CA ASP A 64 -20.78 -2.40 5.01
C ASP A 64 -20.24 -3.84 5.18
N ILE A 65 -18.92 -4.03 5.15
CA ILE A 65 -18.30 -5.35 5.25
C ILE A 65 -17.66 -5.52 6.62
N ALA A 66 -18.16 -6.47 7.42
CA ALA A 66 -17.58 -6.77 8.72
C ALA A 66 -16.13 -7.27 8.59
N TRP A 67 -15.27 -6.92 9.56
CA TRP A 67 -13.82 -7.25 9.54
C TRP A 67 -13.55 -8.72 9.20
N LYS A 68 -14.25 -9.65 9.86
CA LYS A 68 -14.07 -11.10 9.68
C LYS A 68 -14.38 -11.59 8.25
N ASP A 69 -15.18 -10.85 7.50
CA ASP A 69 -15.66 -11.24 6.17
C ASP A 69 -14.79 -10.63 5.06
N GLN A 70 -13.93 -9.65 5.39
CA GLN A 70 -13.06 -8.95 4.44
C GLN A 70 -11.98 -9.86 3.80
N LEU A 71 -11.65 -11.02 4.38
CA LEU A 71 -10.75 -12.01 3.73
C LEU A 71 -11.50 -13.08 2.92
N SER A 72 -12.83 -13.02 2.84
CA SER A 72 -13.56 -14.00 2.06
C SER A 72 -13.23 -13.87 0.58
N ILE A 73 -13.03 -15.01 -0.10
CA ILE A 73 -12.69 -15.06 -1.54
C ILE A 73 -13.67 -14.21 -2.38
N LYS A 74 -14.95 -14.16 -1.99
CA LYS A 74 -16.00 -13.40 -2.69
C LYS A 74 -15.83 -11.89 -2.62
N LEU A 75 -15.11 -11.37 -1.62
CA LEU A 75 -14.96 -9.94 -1.36
C LEU A 75 -13.54 -9.43 -1.64
N ALA A 76 -12.58 -10.34 -1.87
CA ALA A 76 -11.19 -9.99 -2.15
C ALA A 76 -11.08 -8.94 -3.25
N ASP A 77 -11.75 -9.13 -4.38
CA ASP A 77 -11.71 -8.21 -5.53
C ASP A 77 -12.22 -6.80 -5.18
N SER A 78 -13.23 -6.71 -4.31
CA SER A 78 -13.82 -5.41 -3.91
C SER A 78 -12.95 -4.61 -2.94
N LEU A 79 -11.93 -5.25 -2.37
CA LEU A 79 -11.01 -4.66 -1.39
C LEU A 79 -9.61 -4.42 -1.97
N GLN A 80 -9.42 -4.71 -3.26
CA GLN A 80 -8.16 -4.48 -3.95
C GLN A 80 -7.92 -2.98 -4.14
N VAL A 81 -6.68 -2.56 -3.88
CA VAL A 81 -6.20 -1.23 -4.21
C VAL A 81 -5.58 -1.28 -5.61
N LEU A 82 -6.21 -0.59 -6.55
CA LEU A 82 -5.78 -0.55 -7.94
C LEU A 82 -4.97 0.70 -8.24
N LEU A 83 -3.67 0.54 -8.41
CA LEU A 83 -2.79 1.65 -8.82
C LEU A 83 -3.20 2.21 -10.19
N PRO A 84 -2.88 3.48 -10.48
CA PRO A 84 -3.01 4.06 -11.82
C PRO A 84 -2.39 3.16 -12.89
N SER A 85 -3.01 3.09 -14.09
CA SER A 85 -2.63 2.13 -15.14
C SER A 85 -1.20 2.30 -15.68
N ASP A 86 -0.61 3.47 -15.50
CA ASP A 86 0.78 3.80 -15.82
C ASP A 86 1.79 3.37 -14.73
N LYS A 87 1.30 3.05 -13.52
CA LYS A 87 2.11 2.61 -12.38
C LYS A 87 1.96 1.10 -12.16
N ARG A 88 2.97 0.32 -12.54
CA ARG A 88 3.04 -1.13 -12.20
C ARG A 88 3.25 -1.40 -10.71
N GLY A 89 3.86 -0.45 -10.01
CA GLY A 89 4.13 -0.49 -8.58
C GLY A 89 4.69 0.84 -8.10
N VAL A 90 4.66 1.07 -6.79
CA VAL A 90 5.26 2.24 -6.14
C VAL A 90 6.29 1.76 -5.15
N LEU A 91 7.52 2.23 -5.33
CA LEU A 91 8.65 1.84 -4.51
C LEU A 91 8.95 2.90 -3.45
N PHE A 92 9.17 2.45 -2.24
CA PHE A 92 9.46 3.26 -1.07
C PHE A 92 10.86 2.92 -0.58
N GLU A 93 11.77 3.87 -0.73
CA GLU A 93 13.17 3.78 -0.28
C GLU A 93 13.30 4.15 1.21
N PRO A 94 14.44 3.82 1.86
CA PRO A 94 14.71 4.19 3.25
C PRO A 94 14.44 5.65 3.60
N GLY A 95 13.63 5.86 4.63
CA GLY A 95 13.22 7.18 5.11
C GLY A 95 12.13 7.86 4.27
N SER A 96 11.58 7.20 3.25
CA SER A 96 10.29 7.58 2.67
C SER A 96 9.14 7.03 3.52
N SER A 97 7.93 7.54 3.32
CA SER A 97 6.74 7.09 4.05
C SER A 97 5.60 6.74 3.12
N LEU A 98 4.92 5.64 3.43
CA LEU A 98 3.60 5.26 2.95
C LEU A 98 2.57 5.78 3.94
N ILE A 99 1.65 6.62 3.49
CA ILE A 99 0.68 7.29 4.35
C ILE A 99 -0.74 6.96 3.86
N PHE A 100 -1.57 6.50 4.78
CA PHE A 100 -2.99 6.28 4.58
C PHE A 100 -3.76 7.45 5.20
N ASN A 101 -4.52 8.15 4.36
CA ASN A 101 -5.38 9.25 4.75
C ASN A 101 -6.82 8.80 4.71
N ILE A 102 -7.62 9.30 5.65
CA ILE A 102 -9.07 9.13 5.65
C ILE A 102 -9.70 10.51 5.43
N LEU A 103 -10.41 10.62 4.31
CA LEU A 103 -11.21 11.76 3.91
C LEU A 103 -12.61 11.55 4.49
N SER A 104 -12.80 12.00 5.73
CA SER A 104 -14.11 12.01 6.37
C SER A 104 -14.64 13.43 6.46
N GLU A 105 -15.91 13.64 6.11
CA GLU A 105 -16.53 14.97 6.05
C GLU A 105 -16.92 15.52 7.42
N SER A 106 -17.03 14.66 8.45
CA SER A 106 -17.68 15.04 9.70
C SER A 106 -16.96 14.62 10.98
N VAL A 107 -15.99 13.71 10.92
CA VAL A 107 -15.42 13.09 12.13
C VAL A 107 -13.93 12.78 11.99
N ILE A 108 -13.21 12.92 13.10
CA ILE A 108 -11.78 12.64 13.19
C ILE A 108 -11.59 11.14 13.50
N PRO A 109 -10.91 10.37 12.63
CA PRO A 109 -10.59 8.97 12.89
C PRO A 109 -9.68 8.82 14.11
N ALA A 110 -9.88 7.77 14.91
CA ALA A 110 -9.06 7.45 16.06
C ALA A 110 -8.35 6.10 15.88
N THR A 111 -7.03 6.15 15.69
CA THR A 111 -6.17 4.97 15.76
C THR A 111 -6.15 4.25 17.12
N PRO A 112 -6.31 4.92 18.29
CA PRO A 112 -6.21 4.23 19.58
C PRO A 112 -7.49 3.50 20.03
N TYR A 113 -8.61 3.62 19.30
CA TYR A 113 -9.83 2.89 19.66
C TYR A 113 -9.61 1.38 19.44
N ALA A 114 -9.95 0.55 20.42
CA ALA A 114 -9.53 -0.86 20.47
C ALA A 114 -10.01 -1.70 19.27
N ASP A 115 -11.14 -1.34 18.66
CA ASP A 115 -11.68 -2.04 17.50
C ASP A 115 -11.21 -1.46 16.16
N THR A 116 -10.44 -0.37 16.17
CA THR A 116 -9.80 0.14 14.96
C THR A 116 -8.76 -0.88 14.48
N ARG A 117 -8.98 -1.41 13.28
CA ARG A 117 -8.14 -2.44 12.65
C ARG A 117 -7.77 -2.00 11.25
N PHE A 118 -6.52 -2.23 10.89
CA PHE A 118 -5.98 -1.88 9.58
C PHE A 118 -4.97 -2.93 9.15
N SER A 119 -5.08 -3.42 7.92
CA SER A 119 -4.11 -4.31 7.29
C SER A 119 -3.99 -3.96 5.82
N TYR A 120 -2.76 -3.87 5.32
CA TYR A 120 -2.48 -3.71 3.90
C TYR A 120 -1.26 -4.53 3.55
N HIS A 121 -1.34 -5.30 2.48
CA HIS A 121 -0.25 -6.16 2.05
C HIS A 121 0.72 -5.38 1.14
N THR A 122 2.01 -5.51 1.45
CA THR A 122 3.10 -4.89 0.69
C THR A 122 4.25 -5.87 0.58
N TYR A 123 5.04 -5.78 -0.48
CA TYR A 123 6.23 -6.61 -0.65
C TYR A 123 7.42 -5.92 -0.03
N LEU A 124 8.16 -6.64 0.82
CA LEU A 124 9.47 -6.22 1.27
C LEU A 124 10.52 -6.83 0.34
N PHE A 125 11.46 -6.01 -0.11
CA PHE A 125 12.60 -6.52 -0.86
C PHE A 125 13.45 -7.39 0.05
N ASN A 126 13.59 -8.68 -0.29
CA ASN A 126 14.30 -9.65 0.53
C ASN A 126 15.83 -9.51 0.29
N GLY A 127 16.42 -8.48 0.90
CA GLY A 127 17.84 -8.13 0.82
C GLY A 127 18.08 -6.69 1.30
N ASP A 128 19.28 -6.39 1.79
CA ASP A 128 19.70 -5.02 2.19
C ASP A 128 19.49 -4.02 1.03
N TYR A 129 19.05 -2.80 1.35
CA TYR A 129 19.02 -1.65 0.45
C TYR A 129 20.26 -1.52 -0.43
N ALA A 130 21.46 -1.81 0.09
CA ALA A 130 22.69 -1.84 -0.70
C ALA A 130 22.59 -2.75 -1.94
N ARG A 131 22.07 -3.97 -1.75
CA ARG A 131 21.86 -4.93 -2.85
C ARG A 131 20.79 -4.47 -3.83
N TYR A 132 19.73 -3.82 -3.34
CA TYR A 132 18.74 -3.19 -4.20
C TYR A 132 19.37 -2.11 -5.10
N THR A 133 20.19 -1.22 -4.53
CA THR A 133 20.86 -0.16 -5.32
C THR A 133 21.81 -0.72 -6.37
N GLU A 134 22.54 -1.81 -6.07
CA GLU A 134 23.40 -2.48 -7.04
C GLU A 134 22.61 -3.08 -8.21
N LEU A 135 21.46 -3.71 -7.93
CA LEU A 135 20.58 -4.28 -8.97
C LEU A 135 19.99 -3.18 -9.84
N ARG A 136 19.47 -2.11 -9.23
CA ARG A 136 18.93 -0.95 -9.97
C ARG A 136 20.01 -0.30 -10.84
N ALA A 137 21.24 -0.16 -10.33
CA ALA A 137 22.36 0.40 -11.09
C ALA A 137 22.77 -0.49 -12.28
N LYS A 138 22.68 -1.82 -12.15
CA LYS A 138 22.93 -2.76 -13.26
C LYS A 138 21.86 -2.68 -14.35
N ASP A 139 20.59 -2.46 -13.99
CA ASP A 139 19.49 -2.26 -14.94
C ASP A 139 19.51 -0.88 -15.62
N SER A 140 20.22 0.09 -15.05
CA SER A 140 20.29 1.48 -15.57
C SER A 140 21.26 1.67 -16.75
N LEU A 141 21.91 0.61 -17.26
CA LEU A 141 22.83 0.66 -18.40
C LEU A 141 22.30 0.00 -19.68
N ARG A 142 21.01 -0.34 -19.76
CA ARG A 142 20.39 -0.81 -21.02
C ARG A 142 19.04 -0.13 -21.26
N PRO A 143 18.74 0.35 -22.48
CA PRO A 143 17.40 0.80 -22.84
C PRO A 143 16.40 -0.36 -22.72
N PRO A 144 15.09 -0.08 -22.53
CA PRO A 144 14.13 -1.07 -22.07
C PRO A 144 13.94 -2.18 -23.11
N VAL A 145 14.33 -3.40 -22.73
CA VAL A 145 13.93 -4.62 -23.44
C VAL A 145 12.47 -4.87 -23.06
N LYS A 146 11.60 -4.99 -24.07
CA LYS A 146 10.24 -5.50 -23.91
C LYS A 146 10.33 -6.85 -23.20
N ILE A 147 9.71 -6.97 -22.02
CA ILE A 147 9.52 -8.25 -21.37
C ILE A 147 8.36 -8.93 -22.10
N GLU A 148 8.66 -9.51 -23.26
CA GLU A 148 7.92 -10.63 -23.81
C GLU A 148 8.81 -11.86 -23.55
N ASP A 149 8.20 -12.88 -22.95
CA ASP A 149 8.73 -14.23 -22.76
C ASP A 149 9.97 -14.41 -21.87
N THR A 150 9.74 -14.58 -20.56
CA THR A 150 10.66 -15.38 -19.74
C THR A 150 9.90 -16.19 -18.70
N PHE A 151 8.98 -17.02 -19.18
CA PHE A 151 8.68 -18.29 -18.53
C PHE A 151 9.31 -19.38 -19.40
N GLN A 152 10.52 -19.82 -19.05
CA GLN A 152 10.99 -21.13 -19.50
C GLN A 152 10.82 -22.10 -18.33
N GLU A 153 10.05 -23.14 -18.63
CA GLU A 153 9.82 -24.32 -17.82
C GLU A 153 11.13 -24.88 -17.28
N VAL A 154 11.13 -25.20 -15.99
CA VAL A 154 12.18 -26.01 -15.39
C VAL A 154 11.86 -27.46 -15.78
N GLU A 155 12.60 -28.00 -16.75
CA GLU A 155 12.59 -29.44 -17.04
C GLU A 155 13.06 -30.22 -15.79
N GLU A 156 12.21 -31.14 -15.34
CA GLU A 156 12.51 -32.11 -14.30
C GLU A 156 13.62 -33.07 -14.77
N VAL A 157 14.71 -33.13 -14.00
CA VAL A 157 15.70 -34.20 -14.12
C VAL A 157 15.26 -35.38 -13.26
N LYS A 158 14.84 -36.49 -13.91
CA LYS A 158 15.05 -37.87 -13.44
C LYS A 158 15.17 -38.83 -14.61
#